data_AF-A0A650MND0-F1
#
_entry.id   AF-A0A650MND0-F1
#
_cell.length_a   1.000
_cell.length_b   1.000
_cell.length_c   1.000
_cell.angle_alpha   90.00
_cell.angle_beta   90.00
_cell.angle_gamma   90.00
#
_symmetry.space_group_name_H-M   'P 1'
#
loop_
_entity.id
_entity.type
_entity.pdbx_description
1 polymer ?
#
loop_
_entity_poly.entity_id
_entity_poly.type
_entity_poly.pdbx_seq_one_letter_code
_entity_poly.pdbx_strand_id
1 'polypeptide(L)' 'MNRLEKIREYVDKIIMNQEDLRKKLSGFVHLYDVSTMCTILAKRRNLNVEICSICGMLHDIYRSWKAWFN' A
#
# COMPACT_ATOMS: atom_id res chain seq x y z
N MET A 1 4.02 -17.28 -4.37
CA MET A 1 4.03 -16.00 -3.65
C MET A 1 5.06 -15.07 -4.28
N ASN A 2 4.64 -14.02 -4.98
CA ASN A 2 5.57 -13.01 -5.52
C ASN A 2 5.97 -11.99 -4.42
N ARG A 3 6.96 -11.12 -4.67
CA ARG A 3 7.45 -10.19 -3.62
C ARG A 3 6.39 -9.17 -3.22
N LEU A 4 5.52 -8.77 -4.13
CA LEU A 4 4.41 -7.86 -3.86
C LEU A 4 3.39 -8.46 -2.88
N GLU A 5 3.07 -9.75 -3.00
CA GLU A 5 2.19 -10.44 -2.05
C GLU A 5 2.78 -10.47 -0.64
N LYS A 6 4.08 -10.77 -0.51
CA LYS A 6 4.77 -10.69 0.79
C LYS A 6 4.70 -9.28 1.39
N ILE A 7 4.89 -8.24 0.58
CA ILE A 7 4.78 -6.85 1.03
C ILE A 7 3.35 -6.56 1.51
N ARG A 8 2.32 -6.99 0.77
CA ARG A 8 0.92 -6.82 1.15
C ARG A 8 0.61 -7.46 2.51
N GLU A 9 1.08 -8.67 2.76
CA GLU A 9 0.91 -9.32 4.07
C GLU A 9 1.51 -8.51 5.22
N TYR A 10 2.67 -7.86 5.01
CA TYR A 10 3.27 -6.98 6.02
C TYR A 10 2.46 -5.69 6.20
N VAL A 11 2.01 -5.07 5.11
CA VAL A 11 1.18 -3.86 5.16
C VAL A 11 -0.15 -4.14 5.85
N ASP A 12 -0.80 -5.25 5.52
CA ASP A 12 -2.09 -5.65 6.10
C ASP A 12 -1.97 -5.81 7.62
N LYS A 13 -0.89 -6.43 8.12
CA LYS A 13 -0.62 -6.55 9.56
C LYS A 13 -0.49 -5.19 10.24
N ILE A 14 0.14 -4.22 9.58
CA ILE A 14 0.29 -2.85 10.10
C ILE A 14 -1.07 -2.14 10.16
N ILE A 15 -1.86 -2.22 9.08
CA ILE A 15 -3.19 -1.59 9.01
C ILE A 15 -4.17 -2.24 10.00
N MET A 16 -4.10 -3.55 10.19
CA MET A 16 -4.99 -4.29 11.10
C MET A 16 -4.83 -3.88 12.56
N ASN A 17 -3.65 -3.40 12.96
CA ASN A 17 -3.37 -2.86 14.29
C ASN A 17 -4.01 -1.47 14.54
N GLN A 18 -4.71 -0.90 13.55
CA GLN A 18 -5.50 0.31 13.75
C GLN A 18 -6.79 -0.01 14.51
N GLU A 19 -7.08 0.71 15.58
CA GLU A 19 -8.31 0.52 16.35
C GLU A 19 -9.50 1.26 15.70
N ASP A 20 -9.29 2.46 15.17
CA ASP A 20 -10.33 3.23 14.51
C ASP A 20 -10.70 2.60 13.16
N LEU A 21 -11.95 2.13 13.06
CA LEU A 21 -12.46 1.45 11.87
C LEU A 21 -12.39 2.31 10.60
N ARG A 22 -12.70 3.60 10.68
CA ARG A 22 -12.67 4.50 9.51
C ARG A 22 -11.23 4.66 9.03
N LYS A 23 -10.30 4.84 9.97
CA LYS A 23 -8.89 5.00 9.66
C LYS A 23 -8.27 3.71 9.12
N LYS A 24 -8.70 2.54 9.62
CA LYS A 24 -8.33 1.22 9.09
C LYS A 24 -8.78 1.04 7.64
N LEU A 25 -10.07 1.24 7.38
CA LEU A 25 -10.64 1.08 6.04
C LEU A 25 -9.98 2.03 5.05
N SER A 26 -9.78 3.28 5.44
CA SER A 26 -9.16 4.26 4.57
C SER A 26 -7.67 3.99 4.35
N GLY A 27 -6.95 3.39 5.30
CA GLY A 27 -5.58 2.91 5.10
C GLY A 27 -5.49 1.80 4.05
N PHE A 28 -6.42 0.83 4.09
CA PHE A 28 -6.53 -0.21 3.05
C PHE A 28 -6.78 0.41 1.68
N VAL A 29 -7.83 1.24 1.55
CA VAL A 29 -8.20 1.87 0.28
C VAL A 29 -7.03 2.68 -0.29
N HIS A 30 -6.42 3.55 0.51
CA HIS A 30 -5.32 4.42 0.06
C HIS A 30 -4.12 3.62 -0.48
N LEU A 31 -3.59 2.67 0.30
CA LEU A 31 -2.37 1.97 -0.08
C LEU A 31 -2.58 0.99 -1.24
N TYR A 32 -3.74 0.33 -1.30
CA TYR A 32 -4.06 -0.60 -2.40
C TYR A 32 -4.39 0.12 -3.70
N ASP A 33 -5.15 1.22 -3.65
CA ASP A 33 -5.51 1.97 -4.86
C ASP A 33 -4.29 2.67 -5.46
N VAL A 34 -3.41 3.26 -4.63
CA VAL A 34 -2.16 3.84 -5.11
C VAL A 34 -1.24 2.78 -5.70
N SER A 35 -1.08 1.63 -5.05
CA SER A 35 -0.29 0.51 -5.61
C SER A 35 -0.87 0.02 -6.95
N THR A 36 -2.20 -0.04 -7.08
CA THR A 36 -2.88 -0.41 -8.31
C THR A 36 -2.66 0.63 -9.41
N MET A 37 -2.75 1.91 -9.09
CA MET A 37 -2.45 2.99 -10.03
C MET A 37 -1.00 2.94 -10.51
N CYS A 38 -0.03 2.71 -9.60
CA CYS A 38 1.37 2.51 -9.96
C CYS A 38 1.56 1.32 -10.90
N THR A 39 0.82 0.22 -10.69
CA THR A 39 0.82 -0.97 -11.57
C THR A 39 0.36 -0.61 -12.98
N ILE A 40 -0.74 0.12 -13.11
CA ILE A 40 -1.31 0.54 -14.40
C ILE A 40 -0.35 1.50 -15.12
N LEU A 41 0.19 2.48 -14.41
CA LEU A 41 1.14 3.46 -14.97
C LEU A 41 2.44 2.79 -15.43
N ALA A 42 2.98 1.85 -14.64
CA ALA A 42 4.19 1.12 -15.01
C ALA A 42 4.01 0.33 -16.31
N LYS A 43 2.87 -0.36 -16.46
CA LYS A 43 2.52 -1.05 -17.72
C LYS A 43 2.44 -0.09 -18.90
N ARG A 44 1.75 1.05 -18.74
CA ARG A 44 1.59 2.06 -19.80
C ARG A 44 2.90 2.73 -20.20
N ARG A 45 3.86 2.81 -19.28
CA ARG A 45 5.16 3.48 -19.49
C ARG A 45 6.31 2.51 -19.75
N ASN A 46 6.02 1.21 -19.91
CA ASN A 46 7.03 0.17 -20.08
C ASN A 46 8.11 0.16 -18.97
N LEU A 47 7.69 0.35 -17.72
CA LEU A 47 8.54 0.32 -16.53
C LEU A 47 8.44 -1.04 -15.82
N ASN A 48 9.34 -1.29 -14.86
CA ASN A 48 9.26 -2.49 -14.03
C ASN A 48 8.01 -2.46 -13.14
N VAL A 49 7.03 -3.28 -13.51
CA VAL A 49 5.71 -3.33 -12.84
C VAL A 49 5.85 -3.72 -11.38
N GLU A 50 6.64 -4.75 -11.04
CA GLU A 50 6.77 -5.24 -9.68
C GLU A 50 7.34 -4.16 -8.74
N ILE A 51 8.43 -3.49 -9.16
CA ILE A 51 9.06 -2.43 -8.37
C ILE A 51 8.09 -1.26 -8.17
N CYS A 52 7.42 -0.80 -9.23
CA CYS A 52 6.49 0.32 -9.13
C CYS A 52 5.29 0.00 -8.21
N SER A 53 4.73 -1.20 -8.30
CA SER A 53 3.63 -1.64 -7.43
C SER A 53 4.05 -1.68 -5.96
N ILE A 54 5.27 -2.17 -5.67
CA ILE A 54 5.84 -2.20 -4.32
C ILE A 54 6.09 -0.78 -3.80
N CYS A 55 6.66 0.11 -4.62
CA CYS A 55 6.83 1.51 -4.24
C CYS A 55 5.50 2.16 -3.88
N GLY A 56 4.44 1.96 -4.68
CA GLY A 56 3.11 2.48 -4.39
C GLY A 56 2.51 1.93 -3.09
N MET A 57 2.74 0.65 -2.79
CA MET A 57 2.26 0.01 -1.56
C MET A 57 2.96 0.56 -0.30
N LEU A 58 4.25 0.89 -0.41
CA LEU A 58 5.07 1.31 0.73
C LEU A 58 5.16 2.84 0.90
N HIS A 59 4.73 3.63 -0.10
CA HIS A 59 5.09 5.04 -0.23
C HIS A 59 4.78 5.90 1.01
N ASP A 60 3.72 5.56 1.74
CA ASP A 60 3.26 6.37 2.87
C ASP A 60 3.06 5.54 4.15
N ILE A 61 3.65 4.34 4.24
CA ILE A 61 3.40 3.42 5.34
C ILE A 61 3.84 3.98 6.71
N TYR A 62 4.95 4.72 6.75
CA TYR A 62 5.47 5.34 7.97
C TYR A 62 4.68 6.58 8.38
N ARG A 63 4.33 7.44 7.42
CA ARG A 63 3.57 8.68 7.68
C ARG A 63 2.12 8.37 8.02
N SER A 64 1.55 7.35 7.38
CA SER A 64 0.21 6.87 7.67
C SER A 64 0.09 6.36 9.11
N TRP A 65 1.19 5.91 9.73
CA TRP A 65 1.20 5.57 11.15
C TRP A 65 0.91 6.78 12.06
N LYS A 66 1.43 7.98 11.74
CA LYS A 66 1.18 9.17 12.57
C LYS A 66 -0.13 9.90 12.28
N ALA A 67 -0.55 9.93 11.02
CA ALA A 67 -1.73 10.69 10.59
C ALA A 67 -3.05 9.93 10.79
N TRP A 68 -2.98 8.59 10.82
CA TRP A 68 -4.16 7.74 11.02
C TRP A 68 -4.18 7.13 12.43
N PHE A 69 -3.09 7.08 13.20
CA PHE A 69 -3.10 6.42 14.52
C PHE A 69 -2.98 7.40 15.71
N ASN A 70 -3.02 8.70 15.46
CA ASN A 70 -3.33 9.72 16.47
C ASN A 70 -4.75 10.27 16.24
#